data_AF-A0A382SYW6-F1
#
_entry.id   AF-A0A382SYW6-F1
#
_cell.length_a   1.000
_cell.length_b   1.000
_cell.length_c   1.000
_cell.angle_alpha   90.00
_cell.angle_beta   90.00
_cell.angle_gamma   90.00
#
_symmetry.space_group_name_H-M   'P 1'
#
loop_
_entity.id
_entity.type
_entity.pdbx_description
1 polymer ?
#
loop_
_entity_poly.entity_id
_entity_poly.type
_entity_poly.pdbx_seq_one_letter_code
_entity_poly.pdbx_strand_id
1 'polypeptide(L)'
;MYATKLTKNTKEKGLEMPTSSKHPETIVLHAGSYRKDETTKAVAVPIYQTTSYQFDNAEHASNLFGFKDLGNIYSRIMNPTNAVLEERLAALEGGMAALAVSSGQAASAFALQNVCKAGDNVISSTDLYGGTWNLFANTLKQLGIEVRFADP
;
A
#
# COMPACT_ATOMS: atom_id res chain seq x y z
N MET A 1 13.95 -0.01 8.12
CA MET A 1 13.65 -1.15 9.03
C MET A 1 12.44 -1.98 8.60
N TYR A 2 11.35 -1.40 8.05
CA TYR A 2 10.15 -2.14 7.60
C TYR A 2 10.37 -3.06 6.38
N ALA A 3 11.03 -2.57 5.31
CA ALA A 3 11.28 -3.37 4.10
C ALA A 3 12.17 -4.62 4.33
N THR A 4 13.10 -4.52 5.29
CA THR A 4 14.05 -5.61 5.60
C THR A 4 13.42 -6.72 6.46
N LYS A 5 12.35 -6.42 7.23
CA LYS A 5 11.58 -7.43 7.95
C LYS A 5 10.58 -8.13 7.04
N LEU A 6 9.97 -7.43 6.08
CA LEU A 6 9.10 -8.04 5.07
C LEU A 6 9.83 -9.12 4.25
N THR A 7 11.08 -8.88 3.88
CA THR A 7 11.92 -9.83 3.10
C THR A 7 12.47 -11.00 3.91
N LYS A 8 12.71 -10.84 5.23
CA LYS A 8 13.12 -11.96 6.09
C LYS A 8 11.96 -12.89 6.43
N ASN A 9 10.78 -12.34 6.73
CA ASN A 9 9.61 -13.13 7.09
C ASN A 9 8.99 -13.88 5.89
N THR A 10 9.16 -13.37 4.66
CA THR A 10 8.73 -14.07 3.44
C THR A 10 9.58 -15.30 3.11
N LYS A 11 10.88 -15.27 3.42
CA LYS A 11 11.76 -16.45 3.22
C LYS A 11 11.53 -17.55 4.25
N GLU A 12 11.16 -17.21 5.48
CA GLU A 12 10.93 -18.21 6.55
C GLU A 12 9.54 -18.85 6.53
N LYS A 13 8.53 -18.22 5.90
CA LYS A 13 7.16 -18.76 5.78
C LYS A 13 6.76 -19.32 4.41
N GLY A 14 7.67 -19.40 3.45
CA GLY A 14 7.37 -20.02 2.14
C GLY A 14 6.18 -19.37 1.44
N LEU A 15 6.14 -18.03 1.36
CA LEU A 15 5.14 -17.35 0.55
C LEU A 15 5.53 -17.54 -0.93
N GLU A 16 5.19 -18.70 -1.48
CA GLU A 16 5.38 -18.98 -2.90
C GLU A 16 4.44 -18.06 -3.69
N MET A 17 5.02 -17.11 -4.42
CA MET A 17 4.26 -16.25 -5.31
C MET A 17 3.59 -17.15 -6.36
N PRO A 18 2.27 -17.03 -6.62
CA PRO A 18 1.55 -17.86 -7.57
C PRO A 18 2.12 -17.80 -9.00
N THR A 19 2.89 -16.76 -9.30
CA THR A 19 3.64 -16.64 -10.54
C THR A 19 4.97 -15.90 -10.34
N SER A 20 5.99 -16.31 -11.08
CA SER A 20 7.24 -15.57 -11.28
C SER A 20 7.33 -14.95 -12.68
N SER A 21 6.19 -14.86 -13.38
CA SER A 21 6.12 -14.32 -14.74
C SER A 21 6.59 -12.88 -14.78
N LYS A 22 7.26 -12.51 -15.87
CA LYS A 22 7.64 -11.12 -16.18
C LYS A 22 6.66 -10.46 -17.16
N HIS A 23 5.67 -11.19 -17.63
CA HIS A 23 4.68 -10.70 -18.59
C HIS A 23 3.57 -9.92 -17.86
N PRO A 24 3.35 -8.63 -18.17
CA PRO A 24 2.35 -7.80 -17.50
C PRO A 24 0.95 -8.43 -17.47
N GLU A 25 0.55 -9.09 -18.56
CA GLU A 25 -0.76 -9.73 -18.71
C GLU A 25 -0.97 -10.87 -17.71
N THR A 26 0.11 -11.57 -17.34
CA THR A 26 0.07 -12.61 -16.31
C THR A 26 0.12 -11.99 -14.91
N ILE A 27 0.94 -10.95 -14.71
CA ILE A 27 1.12 -10.28 -13.43
C ILE A 27 -0.20 -9.70 -12.93
N VAL A 28 -0.93 -8.97 -13.79
CA VAL A 28 -2.21 -8.34 -13.41
C VAL A 28 -3.28 -9.35 -12.97
N LEU A 29 -3.15 -10.61 -13.39
CA LEU A 29 -4.07 -11.69 -13.00
C LEU A 29 -3.61 -12.47 -11.77
N HIS A 30 -2.31 -12.72 -11.63
CA HIS A 30 -1.81 -13.78 -10.75
C HIS A 30 -0.70 -13.38 -9.78
N ALA A 31 -0.12 -12.18 -9.89
CA ALA A 31 0.90 -11.74 -8.93
C ALA A 31 0.31 -11.51 -7.52
N GLY A 32 1.21 -11.47 -6.54
CA GLY A 32 0.89 -11.33 -5.12
C GLY A 32 0.82 -12.66 -4.40
N SER A 33 0.07 -12.75 -3.31
CA SER A 33 -0.06 -13.94 -2.47
C SER A 33 -1.32 -14.77 -2.79
N TYR A 34 -2.31 -14.18 -3.45
CA TYR A 34 -3.60 -14.82 -3.66
C TYR A 34 -3.64 -15.66 -4.94
N ARG A 35 -3.67 -17.00 -4.78
CA ARG A 35 -3.97 -17.95 -5.87
C ARG A 35 -5.41 -18.46 -5.85
N LYS A 36 -5.93 -18.71 -4.64
CA LYS A 36 -7.27 -19.20 -4.31
C LYS A 36 -7.52 -18.96 -2.82
N ASP A 37 -8.78 -18.98 -2.42
CA ASP A 37 -9.16 -19.09 -1.02
C ASP A 37 -8.90 -20.53 -0.51
N GLU A 38 -8.22 -20.68 0.63
CA GLU A 38 -7.87 -22.02 1.13
C GLU A 38 -9.05 -22.77 1.74
N THR A 39 -10.08 -22.08 2.21
CA THR A 39 -11.25 -22.70 2.84
C THR A 39 -12.24 -23.21 1.79
N THR A 40 -12.55 -22.39 0.79
CA THR A 40 -13.63 -22.61 -0.19
C THR A 40 -13.12 -22.99 -1.59
N LYS A 41 -11.81 -22.84 -1.84
CA LYS A 41 -11.16 -23.03 -3.14
C LYS A 41 -11.64 -22.07 -4.24
N ALA A 42 -12.32 -20.97 -3.87
CA ALA A 42 -12.64 -19.89 -4.80
C ALA A 42 -11.37 -19.31 -5.43
N VAL A 43 -11.38 -19.07 -6.75
CA VAL A 43 -10.24 -18.46 -7.47
C VAL A 43 -10.41 -16.96 -7.71
N ALA A 44 -11.63 -16.45 -7.53
CA ALA A 44 -11.91 -15.01 -7.48
C ALA A 44 -11.64 -14.50 -6.06
N VAL A 45 -10.96 -13.36 -5.96
CA VAL A 45 -10.65 -12.71 -4.68
C VAL A 45 -11.97 -12.40 -3.94
N PRO A 46 -12.18 -12.92 -2.72
CA PRO A 46 -13.36 -12.58 -1.93
C PRO A 46 -13.38 -11.10 -1.55
N ILE A 47 -14.58 -10.52 -1.47
CA ILE A 47 -14.77 -9.14 -1.03
C ILE A 47 -14.90 -9.12 0.49
N TYR A 48 -13.86 -8.69 1.19
CA TYR A 48 -13.88 -8.51 2.64
C TYR A 48 -14.49 -7.15 3.02
N GLN A 49 -15.82 -7.04 2.87
CA GLN A 49 -16.60 -5.86 3.24
C GLN A 49 -16.86 -5.78 4.75
N THR A 50 -15.79 -5.69 5.54
CA THR A 50 -15.82 -5.59 7.01
C THR A 50 -15.03 -4.37 7.47
N THR A 51 -15.25 -3.93 8.71
CA THR A 51 -14.49 -2.85 9.35
C THR A 51 -13.39 -3.35 10.29
N SER A 52 -13.58 -4.54 10.89
CA SER A 52 -12.73 -5.11 11.94
C SER A 52 -12.57 -6.62 11.78
N TYR A 53 -11.52 -7.15 12.42
CA TYR A 53 -11.20 -8.58 12.42
C TYR A 53 -11.16 -9.10 13.86
N GLN A 54 -11.66 -10.33 14.05
CA GLN A 54 -11.67 -10.97 15.36
C GLN A 54 -10.25 -11.42 15.75
N PHE A 55 -9.88 -11.20 17.01
CA PHE A 55 -8.66 -11.78 17.59
C PHE A 55 -8.97 -13.14 18.22
N ASP A 56 -8.03 -14.07 18.09
CA ASP A 56 -8.16 -15.39 18.73
C ASP A 56 -8.14 -15.29 20.26
N ASN A 57 -7.33 -14.39 20.82
CA ASN A 57 -7.25 -14.09 22.24
C ASN A 57 -6.52 -12.74 22.50
N ALA A 58 -6.41 -12.33 23.77
CA ALA A 58 -5.78 -11.07 24.17
C ALA A 58 -4.27 -11.00 23.85
N GLU A 59 -3.56 -12.13 23.89
CA GLU A 59 -2.14 -12.19 23.55
C GLU A 59 -1.94 -11.96 22.04
N HIS A 60 -2.74 -12.61 21.19
CA HIS A 60 -2.75 -12.37 19.74
C HIS A 60 -3.00 -10.88 19.42
N ALA A 61 -3.97 -10.25 20.08
CA ALA A 61 -4.21 -8.82 19.91
C ALA A 61 -2.97 -7.98 20.27
N SER A 62 -2.34 -8.26 21.42
CA SER A 62 -1.12 -7.56 21.86
C SER A 62 0.02 -7.72 20.84
N ASN A 63 0.18 -8.92 20.27
CA ASN A 63 1.20 -9.18 19.28
C ASN A 63 0.98 -8.42 17.96
N LEU A 64 -0.26 -8.33 17.49
CA LEU A 64 -0.60 -7.57 16.29
C LEU A 64 -0.32 -6.07 16.45
N PHE A 65 -0.78 -5.46 17.55
CA PHE A 65 -0.54 -4.04 17.82
C PHE A 65 0.94 -3.73 18.14
N GLY A 66 1.67 -4.70 18.71
CA GLY A 66 3.10 -4.62 18.97
C GLY A 66 3.98 -4.96 17.77
N PHE A 67 3.41 -5.25 16.60
CA PHE A 67 4.12 -5.71 15.40
C PHE A 67 5.02 -6.93 15.61
N LYS A 68 4.66 -7.81 16.55
CA LYS A 68 5.29 -9.12 16.74
C LYS A 68 4.73 -10.13 15.73
N ASP A 69 3.42 -10.05 15.50
CA ASP A 69 2.72 -10.77 14.44
C ASP A 69 2.20 -9.78 13.39
N LEU A 70 2.08 -10.24 12.15
CA LEU A 70 1.45 -9.49 11.06
C LEU A 70 0.05 -10.06 10.82
N GLY A 71 -0.95 -9.19 10.70
CA GLY A 71 -2.33 -9.59 10.51
C GLY A 71 -3.27 -8.40 10.45
N ASN A 72 -4.52 -8.65 10.12
CA ASN A 72 -5.53 -7.61 9.97
C ASN A 72 -6.11 -7.23 11.34
N ILE A 73 -6.26 -5.93 11.57
CA ILE A 73 -6.85 -5.37 12.80
C ILE A 73 -8.12 -4.59 12.45
N TYR A 74 -7.97 -3.56 11.59
CA TYR A 74 -9.05 -2.74 11.05
C TYR A 74 -8.83 -2.44 9.58
N SER A 75 -9.92 -2.45 8.80
CA SER A 75 -9.87 -2.22 7.34
C SER A 75 -9.31 -0.85 6.95
N ARG A 76 -9.32 0.14 7.85
CA ARG A 76 -8.72 1.46 7.60
C ARG A 76 -7.21 1.40 7.36
N ILE A 77 -6.52 0.41 7.92
CA ILE A 77 -5.06 0.26 7.80
C ILE A 77 -4.64 -0.94 6.96
N MET A 78 -5.45 -2.00 6.93
CA MET A 78 -5.18 -3.19 6.13
C MET A 78 -6.48 -3.98 5.89
N ASN A 79 -6.72 -4.40 4.64
CA ASN A 79 -7.86 -5.22 4.25
C ASN A 79 -7.38 -6.27 3.23
N PRO A 80 -7.75 -7.56 3.35
CA PRO A 80 -7.26 -8.60 2.43
C PRO A 80 -7.62 -8.38 0.96
N THR A 81 -8.78 -7.79 0.67
CA THR A 81 -9.17 -7.45 -0.71
C THR A 81 -8.21 -6.42 -1.29
N ASN A 82 -7.91 -5.37 -0.51
CA ASN A 82 -6.98 -4.31 -0.90
C ASN A 82 -5.54 -4.82 -0.98
N ALA A 83 -5.13 -5.72 -0.09
CA ALA A 83 -3.78 -6.30 -0.10
C ALA A 83 -3.48 -7.01 -1.44
N VAL A 84 -4.45 -7.73 -2.02
CA VAL A 84 -4.25 -8.34 -3.35
C VAL A 84 -4.05 -7.28 -4.44
N LEU A 85 -4.78 -6.16 -4.38
CA LEU A 85 -4.57 -5.04 -5.31
C LEU A 85 -3.19 -4.42 -5.13
N GLU A 86 -2.79 -4.17 -3.88
CA GLU A 86 -1.49 -3.58 -3.52
C GLU A 86 -0.32 -4.46 -3.99
N GLU A 87 -0.37 -5.76 -3.72
CA GLU A 87 0.66 -6.71 -4.13
C GLU A 87 0.78 -6.81 -5.65
N ARG A 88 -0.35 -6.84 -6.38
CA ARG A 88 -0.34 -6.89 -7.85
C ARG A 88 0.20 -5.61 -8.47
N LEU A 89 -0.20 -4.46 -7.94
CA LEU A 89 0.29 -3.18 -8.44
C LEU A 89 1.79 -3.02 -8.17
N ALA A 90 2.25 -3.41 -6.97
CA ALA A 90 3.67 -3.44 -6.65
C ALA A 90 4.46 -4.33 -7.61
N ALA A 91 3.97 -5.54 -7.89
CA ALA A 91 4.61 -6.45 -8.84
C ALA A 91 4.62 -5.91 -10.28
N LEU A 92 3.54 -5.26 -10.71
CA LEU A 92 3.43 -4.66 -12.05
C LEU A 92 4.42 -3.50 -12.25
N GLU A 93 4.55 -2.63 -11.25
CA GLU A 93 5.45 -1.47 -11.28
C GLU A 93 6.91 -1.84 -10.94
N GLY A 94 7.18 -3.09 -10.53
CA GLY A 94 8.50 -3.51 -10.04
C GLY A 94 8.89 -2.89 -8.70
N GLY A 95 7.91 -2.38 -7.94
CA GLY A 95 8.09 -1.80 -6.61
C GLY A 95 8.16 -2.86 -5.50
N MET A 96 8.66 -2.48 -4.31
CA MET A 96 8.67 -3.39 -3.16
C MET A 96 7.30 -3.59 -2.51
N ALA A 97 6.44 -2.57 -2.57
CA ALA A 97 5.09 -2.55 -1.99
C ALA A 97 4.27 -1.43 -2.62
N ALA A 98 2.95 -1.50 -2.47
CA ALA A 98 2.02 -0.43 -2.82
C ALA A 98 1.02 -0.22 -1.67
N LEU A 99 0.25 0.87 -1.75
CA LEU A 99 -0.78 1.19 -0.77
C LEU A 99 -2.04 1.69 -1.49
N ALA A 100 -3.17 1.03 -1.26
CA ALA A 100 -4.46 1.44 -1.79
C ALA A 100 -5.06 2.54 -0.92
N VAL A 101 -5.49 3.63 -1.57
CA VAL A 101 -6.12 4.79 -0.92
C VAL A 101 -7.39 5.19 -1.65
N SER A 102 -8.18 6.07 -1.04
CA SER A 102 -9.52 6.43 -1.54
C SER A 102 -9.53 7.22 -2.86
N SER A 103 -8.42 7.87 -3.23
CA SER A 103 -8.32 8.67 -4.46
C SER A 103 -6.86 8.93 -4.87
N GLY A 104 -6.65 9.32 -6.13
CA GLY A 104 -5.33 9.78 -6.60
C GLY A 104 -4.81 11.03 -5.86
N GLN A 105 -5.70 11.93 -5.43
CA GLN A 105 -5.30 13.09 -4.61
C GLN A 105 -4.82 12.66 -3.22
N ALA A 106 -5.47 11.68 -2.60
CA ALA A 106 -5.00 11.11 -1.34
C ALA A 106 -3.63 10.42 -1.52
N ALA A 107 -3.39 9.75 -2.65
CA ALA A 107 -2.10 9.14 -2.96
C ALA A 107 -0.98 10.19 -3.05
N SER A 108 -1.18 11.25 -3.84
CA SER A 108 -0.22 12.35 -3.95
C SER A 108 0.04 13.05 -2.61
N ALA A 109 -1.03 13.29 -1.83
CA ALA A 109 -0.92 13.96 -0.54
C ALA A 109 -0.16 13.10 0.49
N PHE A 110 -0.48 11.81 0.60
CA PHE A 110 0.19 10.89 1.53
C PHE A 110 1.64 10.63 1.13
N ALA A 111 1.95 10.54 -0.17
CA ALA A 111 3.32 10.37 -0.64
C ALA A 111 4.24 11.50 -0.13
N LEU A 112 3.79 12.75 -0.21
CA LEU A 112 4.54 13.91 0.28
C LEU A 112 4.52 14.03 1.82
N GLN A 113 3.35 13.91 2.45
CA GLN A 113 3.23 14.06 3.91
C GLN A 113 3.97 12.95 4.69
N ASN A 114 4.22 11.80 4.06
CA ASN A 114 4.98 10.72 4.69
C ASN A 114 6.50 11.02 4.76
N VAL A 115 7.01 11.97 3.97
CA VAL A 115 8.44 12.32 3.92
C VAL A 115 8.73 13.79 4.24
N CYS A 116 7.70 14.64 4.26
CA CYS A 116 7.81 16.07 4.56
C CYS A 116 7.00 16.45 5.79
N LYS A 117 7.48 17.47 6.51
CA LYS A 117 6.80 18.16 7.61
C LYS A 117 6.82 19.66 7.39
N ALA A 118 6.11 20.41 8.24
CA ALA A 118 6.11 21.87 8.17
C ALA A 118 7.55 22.42 8.26
N GLY A 119 7.90 23.31 7.32
CA GLY A 119 9.23 23.87 7.13
C GLY A 119 10.04 23.20 6.02
N ASP A 120 9.64 22.02 5.55
CA ASP A 120 10.30 21.35 4.42
C ASP A 120 9.80 21.89 3.06
N ASN A 121 10.56 21.62 2.01
CA ASN A 121 10.17 21.92 0.63
C ASN A 121 10.46 20.77 -0.34
N VAL A 122 9.72 20.72 -1.46
CA VAL A 122 9.96 19.80 -2.59
C VAL A 122 9.98 20.55 -3.92
N ILE A 123 10.57 19.95 -4.95
CA ILE A 123 10.56 20.47 -6.32
C ILE A 123 9.58 19.65 -7.15
N SER A 124 8.77 20.30 -7.97
CA SER A 124 7.86 19.64 -8.90
C SER A 124 7.89 20.28 -10.27
N SER A 125 7.61 19.49 -11.32
CA SER A 125 7.35 19.98 -12.67
C SER A 125 6.16 20.96 -12.69
N THR A 126 6.15 21.89 -13.64
CA THR A 126 4.99 22.74 -13.97
C THR A 126 3.86 21.98 -14.67
N ASP A 127 4.15 20.84 -15.28
CA ASP A 127 3.24 20.11 -16.18
C ASP A 127 2.43 19.05 -15.41
N LEU A 128 1.63 19.52 -14.46
CA LEU A 128 0.81 18.66 -13.59
C LEU A 128 -0.66 18.67 -13.97
N TYR A 129 -1.34 17.58 -13.61
CA TYR A 129 -2.80 17.59 -13.48
C TYR A 129 -3.24 18.74 -12.56
N GLY A 130 -4.21 19.55 -13.00
CA GLY A 130 -4.58 20.81 -12.33
C GLY A 130 -4.99 20.65 -10.85
N GLY A 131 -5.62 19.53 -10.48
CA GLY A 131 -5.94 19.24 -9.08
C GLY A 131 -4.69 19.02 -8.22
N THR A 132 -3.67 18.33 -8.75
CA THR A 132 -2.39 18.11 -8.08
C THR A 132 -1.60 19.41 -7.98
N TRP A 133 -1.61 20.23 -9.04
CA TRP A 133 -1.01 21.56 -8.99
C TRP A 133 -1.64 22.40 -7.88
N ASN A 134 -2.98 22.42 -7.78
CA ASN A 134 -3.68 23.15 -6.73
C ASN A 134 -3.38 22.61 -5.32
N LEU A 135 -3.32 21.28 -5.14
CA LEU A 135 -2.89 20.65 -3.88
C LEU A 135 -1.50 21.15 -3.47
N PHE A 136 -0.56 21.19 -4.40
CA PHE A 136 0.83 21.57 -4.16
C PHE A 136 0.99 23.06 -3.88
N ALA A 137 0.38 23.92 -4.70
CA ALA A 137 0.51 25.37 -4.60
C ALA A 137 -0.22 25.97 -3.39
N ASN A 138 -1.36 25.37 -3.00
CA ASN A 138 -2.27 25.96 -2.01
C ASN A 138 -2.37 25.12 -0.73
N THR A 139 -2.84 23.88 -0.83
CA THR A 139 -3.15 23.06 0.36
C THR A 139 -1.89 22.66 1.14
N LEU A 140 -0.85 22.17 0.47
CA LEU A 140 0.40 21.80 1.14
C LEU A 140 1.11 23.01 1.74
N LYS A 141 1.04 24.16 1.07
CA LYS A 141 1.56 25.44 1.60
C LYS A 141 0.90 25.83 2.92
N GLN A 142 -0.42 25.63 3.07
CA GLN A 142 -1.13 25.86 4.33
C GLN A 142 -0.71 24.89 5.44
N LEU A 143 -0.28 23.68 5.09
CA LEU A 143 0.31 22.70 6.00
C LEU A 143 1.80 22.96 6.28
N GLY A 144 2.35 24.07 5.76
CA GLY A 144 3.75 24.46 5.96
C GLY A 144 4.75 23.73 5.08
N ILE A 145 4.32 23.02 4.04
CA ILE A 145 5.20 22.34 3.07
C ILE A 145 5.23 23.16 1.77
N GLU A 146 6.40 23.69 1.41
CA GLU A 146 6.56 24.51 0.21
C GLU A 146 6.80 23.62 -1.02
N VAL A 147 6.01 23.79 -2.08
CA VAL A 147 6.33 23.21 -3.40
C VAL A 147 6.88 24.29 -4.31
N ARG A 148 8.11 24.07 -4.80
CA ARG A 148 8.78 24.94 -5.77
C ARG A 148 8.63 24.33 -7.16
N PHE A 149 8.07 25.10 -8.09
CA PHE A 149 7.87 24.63 -9.45
C PHE A 149 9.08 24.94 -10.32
N ALA A 150 9.49 23.97 -11.13
CA ALA A 150 10.58 24.09 -12.10
C ALA A 150 10.16 23.48 -13.44
N ASP A 151 10.71 24.02 -14.53
CA ASP A 151 10.56 23.46 -15.88
C ASP A 151 11.35 22.13 -15.94
N PRO A 152 10.71 20.98 -16.22
CA PRO A 152 11.31 19.65 -16.14
C PRO A 152 12.39 19.33 -17.18
#